data_AF-A0A9E5KGA1-F1
#
_entry.id   AF-A0A9E5KGA1-F1
#
_cell.length_a   1.000
_cell.length_b   1.000
_cell.length_c   1.000
_cell.angle_alpha   90.00
_cell.angle_beta   90.00
_cell.angle_gamma   90.00
#
_symmetry.space_group_name_H-M   'P 1'
#
loop_
_entity.id
_entity.type
_entity.pdbx_description
1 polymer ?
#
loop_
_entity_poly.entity_id
_entity_poly.type
_entity_poly.pdbx_seq_one_letter_code
_entity_poly.pdbx_strand_id
1 'polypeptide(L)'
;FLAFLGAGIGGLWWVLNGDRPSSALTLASWVCPLAVFYTAATVVVGKPGTGETGDPLIPFLVMAASFGFAITAMLVPLLSEFDVAMGRTSGGAD
;
A
#
# COMPACT_ATOMS: atom_id res chain seq x y z
N PHE A 1 4.85 4.20 -18.57
CA PHE A 1 4.46 3.40 -17.40
C PHE A 1 5.07 3.91 -16.09
N LEU A 2 6.40 4.11 -16.01
CA LEU A 2 7.07 4.61 -14.78
C LEU A 2 6.46 5.88 -14.20
N ALA A 3 6.00 6.82 -15.04
CA ALA A 3 5.27 8.01 -14.57
C ALA A 3 3.97 7.67 -13.83
N PHE A 4 3.19 6.67 -14.29
CA PHE A 4 1.99 6.21 -13.58
C PHE A 4 2.33 5.49 -12.28
N LEU A 5 3.41 4.72 -12.26
CA LEU A 5 3.89 4.07 -11.03
C LEU A 5 4.31 5.13 -9.99
N GLY A 6 5.11 6.12 -10.41
CA GLY A 6 5.50 7.24 -9.55
C GLY A 6 4.30 8.06 -9.08
N ALA A 7 3.35 8.35 -9.96
CA ALA A 7 2.11 9.04 -9.60
C ALA A 7 1.25 8.22 -8.63
N GLY A 8 1.19 6.89 -8.79
CA GLY A 8 0.50 6.00 -7.86
C GLY A 8 1.14 6.00 -6.47
N ILE A 9 2.47 5.93 -6.41
CA ILE A 9 3.22 6.00 -5.14
C ILE A 9 3.01 7.37 -4.48
N GLY A 10 3.20 8.46 -5.22
CA GLY A 10 3.02 9.82 -4.71
C GLY A 10 1.59 10.12 -4.27
N GLY A 11 0.60 9.68 -5.06
CA GLY A 11 -0.82 9.84 -4.75
C GLY A 11 -1.24 9.07 -3.51
N LEU A 12 -0.86 7.80 -3.38
CA LEU A 12 -1.13 7.04 -2.14
C LEU A 12 -0.37 7.63 -0.95
N TRP A 13 0.89 8.04 -1.14
CA TRP A 13 1.66 8.64 -0.06
C TRP A 13 0.98 9.90 0.47
N TRP A 14 0.53 10.77 -0.44
CA TRP A 14 -0.23 11.98 -0.11
C TRP A 14 -1.54 11.66 0.62
N VAL A 15 -2.36 10.75 0.09
CA VAL A 15 -3.67 10.42 0.68
C VAL A 15 -3.53 9.72 2.03
N LEU A 16 -2.58 8.80 2.17
CA LEU A 16 -2.43 8.03 3.41
C LEU A 16 -1.68 8.79 4.50
N ASN A 17 -0.73 9.66 4.15
CA ASN A 17 0.14 10.33 5.14
C ASN A 17 -0.13 11.83 5.28
N GLY A 18 -1.04 12.42 4.49
CA GLY A 18 -1.25 13.88 4.44
C GLY A 18 -1.56 14.50 5.81
N ASP A 19 -2.47 13.89 6.57
CA ASP A 19 -2.87 14.40 7.89
C ASP A 19 -2.22 13.63 9.04
N ARG A 20 -2.02 12.32 8.87
CA ARG A 20 -1.59 11.40 9.93
C ARG A 20 -0.49 10.46 9.44
N PRO A 21 0.76 10.93 9.37
CA PRO A 21 1.84 10.15 8.80
C PRO A 21 2.16 8.93 9.67
N SER A 22 2.46 7.81 9.01
CA SER A 22 2.92 6.59 9.65
C SER A 22 3.94 5.90 8.76
N SER A 23 5.00 5.35 9.35
CA SER A 23 6.01 4.58 8.59
C SER A 23 5.39 3.38 7.87
N ALA A 24 4.38 2.74 8.48
CA ALA A 24 3.65 1.63 7.86
C ALA A 24 2.84 2.08 6.65
N LEU A 25 2.19 3.25 6.72
CA LEU A 25 1.43 3.82 5.59
C LEU A 25 2.36 4.32 4.47
N THR A 26 3.54 4.84 4.83
CA THR A 26 4.58 5.16 3.85
C THR A 26 5.07 3.90 3.14
N LEU A 27 5.27 2.79 3.84
CA LEU A 27 5.63 1.53 3.16
C LEU A 27 4.48 1.04 2.27
N ALA A 28 3.24 1.11 2.74
CA ALA A 28 2.06 0.72 1.96
C ALA A 28 1.93 1.52 0.66
N SER A 29 2.24 2.83 0.67
CA SER A 29 2.17 3.67 -0.53
C SER A 29 3.16 3.27 -1.62
N TRP A 30 4.26 2.60 -1.25
CA TRP A 30 5.22 2.04 -2.20
C TRP A 30 4.84 0.64 -2.65
N VAL A 31 4.48 -0.23 -1.70
CA VAL A 31 4.24 -1.65 -1.97
C VAL A 31 2.98 -1.86 -2.81
N CYS A 32 1.89 -1.13 -2.57
CA CYS A 32 0.64 -1.32 -3.30
C CYS A 32 0.76 -1.02 -4.81
N PRO A 33 1.33 0.12 -5.26
CA PRO A 33 1.50 0.38 -6.69
C PRO A 33 2.45 -0.62 -7.37
N LEU A 34 3.50 -1.08 -6.67
CA LEU A 34 4.41 -2.10 -7.18
C LEU A 34 3.72 -3.47 -7.33
N ALA A 35 2.88 -3.85 -6.36
CA ALA A 35 2.08 -5.07 -6.42
C ALA A 35 1.09 -5.06 -7.60
N VAL A 36 0.44 -3.91 -7.85
CA VAL A 36 -0.45 -3.73 -9.02
C VAL A 36 0.34 -3.87 -10.31
N PHE A 37 1.52 -3.24 -10.42
CA PHE A 37 2.37 -3.40 -11.60
C PHE A 37 2.79 -4.85 -11.82
N TYR A 38 3.29 -5.51 -10.78
CA TYR A 38 3.67 -6.92 -10.84
C TYR A 38 2.52 -7.77 -11.36
N THR A 39 1.32 -7.60 -10.78
CA THR A 39 0.12 -8.35 -11.16
C THR A 39 -0.30 -8.10 -12.61
N ALA A 40 -0.26 -6.85 -13.07
CA ALA A 40 -0.55 -6.49 -14.45
C ALA A 40 0.48 -7.12 -15.41
N ALA A 41 1.76 -7.05 -15.07
CA ALA A 41 2.83 -7.65 -15.87
C ALA A 41 2.68 -9.18 -15.96
N THR A 42 2.26 -9.85 -14.89
CA THR A 42 2.11 -11.32 -14.87
C THR A 42 0.83 -11.82 -15.54
N VAL A 43 -0.31 -11.17 -15.28
CA VAL A 43 -1.64 -11.71 -15.65
C VAL A 43 -2.21 -11.04 -16.91
N VAL A 44 -1.86 -9.78 -17.17
CA VAL A 44 -2.47 -9.00 -18.28
C VAL A 44 -1.55 -8.93 -19.50
N VAL A 45 -0.24 -8.72 -19.30
CA VAL A 45 0.72 -8.55 -20.40
C VAL A 45 1.15 -9.89 -21.02
N GLY A 46 1.08 -10.98 -20.25
CA GLY A 46 1.52 -12.30 -20.68
C GLY A 46 3.05 -12.45 -20.71
N LYS A 47 3.52 -13.69 -20.76
CA LYS A 47 4.96 -13.99 -20.82
C LYS A 47 5.57 -13.54 -22.15
N PRO A 48 6.67 -12.77 -22.14
CA PRO A 48 7.38 -12.42 -23.35
C PRO A 48 7.81 -13.68 -24.12
N GLY A 49 7.42 -13.78 -25.39
CA GLY A 49 7.80 -14.87 -26.28
C GLY A 49 6.83 -16.06 -26.36
N THR A 50 5.96 -16.26 -25.36
CA THR A 50 4.91 -17.31 -25.41
C THR A 50 3.50 -16.75 -25.51
N GLY A 51 3.27 -15.50 -25.10
CA GLY A 51 1.94 -14.86 -25.15
C GLY A 51 0.92 -15.42 -24.15
N GLU A 52 1.31 -16.42 -23.36
CA GLU A 52 0.47 -17.02 -22.33
C GLU A 52 0.37 -16.12 -21.10
N THR A 53 -0.83 -16.02 -20.53
CA THR A 53 -1.03 -15.39 -19.24
C THR A 53 -0.40 -16.21 -18.11
N GLY A 54 0.21 -15.54 -17.14
CA GLY A 54 0.76 -16.20 -15.96
C GLY A 54 -0.32 -16.76 -15.04
N ASP A 55 0.04 -17.76 -14.23
CA ASP A 55 -0.82 -18.29 -13.16
C ASP A 55 -1.23 -17.14 -12.20
N PRO A 56 -2.53 -16.90 -12.00
CA PRO A 56 -3.01 -15.79 -11.17
C PRO A 56 -2.86 -16.02 -9.66
N LEU A 57 -2.53 -17.23 -9.20
CA LEU A 57 -2.46 -17.54 -7.76
C LEU A 57 -1.44 -16.66 -7.02
N ILE A 58 -0.22 -16.54 -7.53
CA ILE A 58 0.83 -15.74 -6.88
C ILE A 58 0.49 -14.24 -6.92
N PRO A 59 0.09 -13.64 -8.05
CA PRO A 59 -0.37 -12.26 -8.08
C PRO A 59 -1.54 -11.96 -7.15
N PHE A 60 -2.50 -12.88 -7.03
CA PHE A 60 -3.59 -12.76 -6.07
C PHE A 60 -3.09 -12.65 -4.63
N LEU A 61 -2.18 -13.53 -4.21
CA LEU A 61 -1.59 -13.50 -2.87
C LEU A 61 -0.79 -12.21 -2.62
N VAL A 62 -0.03 -11.74 -3.61
CA VAL A 62 0.72 -10.47 -3.52
C VAL A 62 -0.23 -9.29 -3.32
N MET A 63 -1.32 -9.22 -4.10
CA MET A 63 -2.33 -8.18 -3.97
C MET A 63 -3.07 -8.24 -2.62
N ALA A 64 -3.47 -9.44 -2.20
CA ALA A 64 -4.14 -9.64 -0.92
C ALA A 64 -3.24 -9.23 0.25
N ALA A 65 -1.95 -9.58 0.20
CA ALA A 65 -0.97 -9.19 1.21
C ALA A 65 -0.70 -7.68 1.21
N SER A 66 -0.50 -7.06 0.05
CA SER A 66 -0.19 -5.63 -0.03
C SER A 66 -1.35 -4.75 0.43
N PHE A 67 -2.56 -5.03 -0.06
CA PHE A 67 -3.75 -4.25 0.31
C PHE A 67 -4.24 -4.60 1.71
N GLY A 68 -4.15 -5.87 2.13
CA GLY A 68 -4.44 -6.28 3.50
C GLY A 68 -3.50 -5.61 4.50
N PHE A 69 -2.20 -5.51 4.18
CA PHE A 69 -1.24 -4.73 4.95
C PHE A 69 -1.63 -3.25 5.00
N ALA A 70 -1.96 -2.63 3.86
CA ALA A 70 -2.35 -1.23 3.82
C ALA A 70 -3.59 -0.93 4.70
N ILE A 71 -4.62 -1.78 4.63
CA ILE A 71 -5.82 -1.68 5.48
C ILE A 71 -5.44 -1.85 6.95
N THR A 72 -4.60 -2.82 7.26
CA THR A 72 -4.17 -3.07 8.65
C THR A 72 -3.30 -1.93 9.18
N ALA A 73 -2.46 -1.34 8.33
CA ALA A 73 -1.59 -0.21 8.67
C ALA A 73 -2.38 1.05 9.01
N MET A 74 -3.60 1.22 8.49
CA MET A 74 -4.50 2.32 8.87
C MET A 74 -4.92 2.26 10.34
N LEU A 75 -4.89 1.09 10.98
CA LEU A 75 -5.14 0.98 12.42
C LEU A 75 -4.10 1.73 13.26
N VAL A 76 -2.86 1.87 12.80
CA VAL A 76 -1.78 2.52 13.56
C VAL A 76 -2.14 3.97 13.92
N PRO A 77 -2.39 4.88 12.95
CA PRO A 77 -2.80 6.24 13.29
C PRO A 77 -4.18 6.30 13.96
N LEU A 78 -5.13 5.45 13.58
CA LEU A 78 -6.48 5.46 14.18
C LEU A 78 -6.45 5.13 15.69
N LEU A 79 -5.69 4.11 16.08
CA LEU A 79 -5.54 3.74 17.48
C LEU A 79 -4.71 4.76 18.26
N SER A 80 -3.69 5.37 17.63
CA SER A 80 -2.92 6.44 18.25
C SER A 80 -3.80 7.62 18.66
N GLU A 81 -4.71 8.06 17.78
CA GLU A 81 -5.63 9.16 18.13
C GLU A 81 -6.64 8.76 19.21
N PHE A 82 -7.13 7.52 19.15
CA PHE A 82 -8.02 6.99 20.16
C PHE A 82 -7.37 6.95 21.55
N ASP A 83 -6.13 6.48 21.65
CA ASP A 83 -5.38 6.44 22.91
C ASP A 83 -5.12 7.84 23.48
N VAL A 84 -4.88 8.84 22.62
CA VAL A 84 -4.74 10.25 23.04
C VAL A 84 -6.07 10.80 23.55
N ALA A 85 -7.17 10.57 22.84
CA ALA A 85 -8.50 11.03 23.23
C ALA A 85 -8.97 10.42 24.58
N MET A 86 -8.58 9.16 24.84
CA MET A 86 -8.87 8.46 26.10
C MET A 86 -7.92 8.86 27.25
N GLY A 87 -6.94 9.73 27.00
CA GLY A 87 -5.95 10.15 28.00
C GLY A 87 -4.99 9.03 28.43
N ARG A 88 -4.95 7.92 27.67
CA ARG A 88 -4.03 6.79 27.92
C ARG A 88 -2.61 7.12 27.49
N THR A 89 -2.47 8.05 26.54
CA THR A 89 -1.20 8.65 26.12
C THR A 89 -1.36 10.16 26.10
N SER A 90 -0.33 10.89 26.55
CA SER A 90 -0.22 12.32 26.31
C SER A 90 0.19 12.46 24.85
N GLY A 91 -0.68 13.01 23.99
CA GLY A 91 -0.28 13.36 22.63
C GLY A 91 0.98 14.21 22.73
N GLY A 92 2.10 13.71 22.18
CA GLY A 92 3.45 14.17 22.46
C GLY A 92 3.51 15.69 22.69
N ALA A 93 3.68 16.08 23.95
CA ALA A 93 4.03 17.43 24.30
C ALA A 93 5.54 17.55 24.09
N ASP A 94 5.93 17.90 22.85
CA ASP A 94 7.19 18.53 22.47
C ASP A 94 6.99 19.27 21.14
#